data_AF-A0A3R9XDL5-F1
#
_entry.id   AF-A0A3R9XDL5-F1
#
_cell.length_a   1.000
_cell.length_b   1.000
_cell.length_c   1.000
_cell.angle_alpha   90.00
_cell.angle_beta   90.00
_cell.angle_gamma   90.00
#
_symmetry.space_group_name_H-M   'P 1'
#
loop_
_entity.id
_entity.type
_entity.pdbx_description
1 polymer ?
#
loop_
_entity_poly.entity_id
_entity_poly.type
_entity_poly.pdbx_seq_one_letter_code
_entity_poly.pdbx_strand_id
1 'polypeptide(L)'
;MAIVLAWAAPVFAQPAEQPKQVEGASCEAEEAALEREMDLARSRGQMLRRRQLAETLAALRTRCHGSEPQQSRAARIDKLEQEIRALRSELERAEDQLRDLRNQRP
;
A
#
# COMPACT_ATOMS: atom_id res chain seq x y z
N MET A 1 -60.44 2.43 19.04
CA MET A 1 -59.87 2.53 17.68
C MET A 1 -58.72 3.50 17.75
N ALA A 2 -57.45 3.20 17.48
CA ALA A 2 -56.79 2.01 16.99
C ALA A 2 -55.31 2.08 17.46
N ILE A 3 -54.72 0.92 17.76
CA ILE A 3 -53.27 0.75 17.94
C ILE A 3 -52.65 0.77 16.54
N VAL A 4 -51.58 1.54 16.33
CA VAL A 4 -50.71 1.36 15.15
C VAL A 4 -49.29 1.14 15.67
N LEU A 5 -48.92 -0.14 15.77
CA LEU A 5 -47.53 -0.60 15.79
C LEU A 5 -46.91 -0.24 14.43
N ALA A 6 -45.90 0.62 14.42
CA ALA A 6 -45.01 0.75 13.26
C ALA A 6 -43.79 -0.14 13.51
N TRP A 7 -43.72 -1.24 12.76
CA TRP A 7 -42.61 -2.18 12.75
C TRP A 7 -41.30 -1.52 12.35
N ALA A 8 -40.26 -1.74 13.14
CA ALA A 8 -38.88 -1.61 12.69
C ALA A 8 -38.58 -2.78 11.74
N ALA A 9 -38.40 -2.48 10.45
CA ALA A 9 -37.86 -3.44 9.51
C ALA A 9 -36.33 -3.50 9.66
N PRO A 10 -35.72 -4.70 9.80
CA PRO A 10 -34.29 -4.84 9.62
C PRO A 10 -34.01 -4.67 8.13
N VAL A 11 -33.31 -3.60 7.75
CA VAL A 11 -32.81 -3.46 6.38
C VAL A 11 -31.61 -4.38 6.24
N PHE A 12 -31.80 -5.36 5.37
CA PHE A 12 -30.88 -6.41 5.02
C PHE A 12 -29.55 -5.85 4.52
N ALA A 13 -28.48 -6.57 4.89
CA ALA A 13 -27.17 -6.51 4.29
C ALA A 13 -27.28 -6.61 2.76
N GLN A 14 -26.95 -5.52 2.07
CA GLN A 14 -26.38 -5.62 0.74
C GLN A 14 -24.87 -5.46 0.88
N PRO A 15 -24.07 -6.45 0.45
CA PRO A 15 -22.68 -6.17 0.10
C PRO A 15 -22.76 -5.31 -1.16
N ALA A 16 -22.82 -4.00 -0.98
CA ALA A 16 -22.51 -3.09 -2.06
C ALA A 16 -21.10 -3.46 -2.52
N GLU A 17 -21.00 -3.97 -3.75
CA GLU A 17 -19.76 -4.11 -4.49
C GLU A 17 -18.96 -2.83 -4.28
N GLN A 18 -17.92 -2.93 -3.44
CA GLN A 18 -16.93 -1.88 -3.30
C GLN A 18 -16.28 -1.73 -4.67
N PRO A 19 -16.30 -0.53 -5.27
CA PRO A 19 -15.47 -0.25 -6.42
C PRO A 19 -14.02 -0.32 -5.93
N LYS A 20 -13.42 -1.50 -6.06
CA LYS A 20 -11.97 -1.67 -6.08
C LYS A 20 -11.45 -0.68 -7.12
N GLN A 21 -10.39 0.06 -6.78
CA GLN A 21 -9.58 0.95 -7.65
C GLN A 21 -9.69 2.47 -7.44
N VAL A 22 -10.11 2.94 -6.25
CA VAL A 22 -9.81 4.32 -5.77
C VAL A 22 -9.10 4.29 -4.41
N GLU A 23 -8.47 3.17 -4.03
CA GLU A 23 -7.98 2.97 -2.66
C GLU A 23 -6.67 3.74 -2.36
N GLY A 24 -5.80 3.98 -3.35
CA GLY A 24 -4.51 4.66 -3.13
C GLY A 24 -4.66 6.14 -2.77
N ALA A 25 -5.43 6.89 -3.56
CA ALA A 25 -5.71 8.31 -3.29
C ALA A 25 -6.65 8.50 -2.09
N SER A 26 -7.53 7.52 -1.81
CA SER A 26 -8.37 7.56 -0.61
C SER A 26 -7.57 7.28 0.66
N CYS A 27 -6.58 6.38 0.62
CA CYS A 27 -5.70 6.10 1.75
C CYS A 27 -4.92 7.34 2.22
N GLU A 28 -4.28 8.08 1.31
CA GLU A 28 -3.58 9.32 1.69
C GLU A 28 -4.55 10.38 2.25
N ALA A 29 -5.73 10.52 1.67
CA ALA A 29 -6.75 11.44 2.16
C ALA A 29 -7.27 11.07 3.55
N GLU A 30 -7.47 9.78 3.81
CA GLU A 30 -7.89 9.23 5.11
C GLU A 30 -6.78 9.35 6.17
N GLU A 31 -5.52 9.10 5.81
CA GLU A 31 -4.38 9.33 6.69
C GLU A 31 -4.28 10.81 7.11
N ALA A 32 -4.35 11.73 6.14
CA ALA A 32 -4.31 13.17 6.40
C ALA A 32 -5.51 13.64 7.24
N ALA A 33 -6.67 13.02 7.09
CA ALA A 33 -7.84 13.31 7.92
C ALA A 33 -7.62 12.88 9.38
N LEU A 34 -7.13 11.66 9.60
CA LEU A 34 -6.82 11.15 10.94
C LEU A 34 -5.74 11.97 11.64
N GLU A 35 -4.72 12.42 10.92
CA GLU A 35 -3.67 13.29 11.49
C GLU A 35 -4.22 14.64 11.94
N ARG A 36 -5.10 15.28 11.15
CA ARG A 36 -5.80 16.51 11.56
C ARG A 36 -6.65 16.31 12.81
N GLU A 37 -7.36 15.19 12.90
CA GLU A 37 -8.15 14.86 14.09
C GLU A 37 -7.28 14.64 15.33
N MET A 38 -6.10 14.04 15.17
CA MET A 38 -5.15 13.85 16.27
C MET A 38 -4.62 15.19 16.82
N ASP A 39 -4.32 16.15 15.94
CA ASP A 39 -3.89 17.50 16.35
C ASP A 39 -5.00 18.26 17.08
N LEU A 40 -6.24 18.12 16.60
CA LEU A 40 -7.40 18.68 17.26
C LEU A 40 -7.65 18.03 18.63
N ALA A 41 -7.53 16.70 18.75
CA ALA A 41 -7.60 16.00 20.03
C ALA A 41 -6.48 16.44 20.99
N ARG A 42 -5.27 16.69 20.47
CA ARG A 42 -4.12 17.19 21.23
C ARG A 42 -4.37 18.58 21.79
N SER A 43 -4.83 19.52 20.95
CA SER A 43 -5.14 20.89 21.38
C SER A 43 -6.24 20.94 22.46
N ARG A 44 -7.14 19.95 22.47
CA ARG A 44 -8.22 19.80 23.45
C ARG A 44 -7.85 18.96 24.68
N GLY A 45 -6.61 18.48 24.80
CA GLY A 45 -6.18 17.64 25.92
C GLY A 45 -6.82 16.25 25.97
N GLN A 46 -7.39 15.76 24.87
CA GLN A 46 -8.12 14.49 24.80
C GLN A 46 -7.18 13.30 24.60
N MET A 47 -6.43 12.96 25.64
CA MET A 47 -5.36 11.94 25.55
C MET A 47 -5.86 10.55 25.14
N LEU A 48 -7.01 10.09 25.64
CA LEU A 48 -7.58 8.79 25.27
C LEU A 48 -8.03 8.76 23.80
N ARG A 49 -8.72 9.80 23.34
CA ARG A 49 -9.16 9.92 21.95
C ARG A 49 -7.97 9.96 21.00
N ARG A 50 -6.92 10.69 21.35
CA ARG A 50 -5.67 10.73 20.59
C ARG A 50 -5.05 9.32 20.44
N ARG A 51 -5.04 8.51 21.50
CA ARG A 51 -4.52 7.13 21.44
C ARG A 51 -5.33 6.27 20.47
N GLN A 52 -6.66 6.33 20.55
CA GLN A 52 -7.54 5.60 19.63
C GLN A 52 -7.33 6.02 18.16
N LEU A 53 -7.16 7.31 17.90
CA LEU A 53 -6.87 7.81 16.56
C LEU A 53 -5.50 7.33 16.05
N ALA A 54 -4.49 7.28 16.91
CA ALA A 54 -3.16 6.74 16.56
C ALA A 54 -3.21 5.24 16.22
N GLU A 55 -3.96 4.45 16.99
CA GLU A 55 -4.19 3.03 16.69
C GLU A 55 -4.94 2.84 15.36
N THR A 56 -5.94 3.68 15.11
CA THR A 56 -6.70 3.68 13.85
C THR A 56 -5.80 4.03 12.66
N LEU A 57 -4.93 5.03 12.79
CA LEU A 57 -3.96 5.42 11.77
C LEU A 57 -2.94 4.29 11.51
N ALA A 58 -2.46 3.62 12.55
CA ALA A 58 -1.55 2.48 12.41
C ALA A 58 -2.23 1.29 11.68
N ALA A 59 -3.49 1.00 12.02
CA ALA A 59 -4.27 -0.02 11.34
C ALA A 59 -4.59 0.38 9.87
N LEU A 60 -4.87 1.65 9.62
CA LEU A 60 -5.08 2.17 8.26
C LEU A 60 -3.79 2.03 7.44
N ARG A 61 -2.65 2.46 7.96
CA ARG A 61 -1.34 2.29 7.32
C ARG A 61 -1.02 0.83 7.06
N THR A 62 -1.34 -0.06 8.00
CA THR A 62 -1.15 -1.50 7.82
C THR A 62 -2.08 -2.09 6.75
N ARG A 63 -3.24 -1.50 6.48
CA ARG A 63 -4.14 -1.95 5.39
C ARG A 63 -3.75 -1.34 4.05
N CYS A 64 -3.52 -0.03 4.03
CA CYS A 64 -3.14 0.74 2.84
C CYS A 64 -1.76 0.35 2.32
N HIS A 65 -0.80 0.09 3.22
CA HIS A 65 0.58 -0.32 2.88
C HIS A 65 0.84 -1.81 3.18
N GLY A 66 -0.23 -2.56 3.42
CA GLY A 66 -0.23 -3.94 3.92
C GLY A 66 0.15 -5.02 2.95
N SER A 67 1.40 -5.04 2.50
CA SER A 67 2.10 -6.25 1.99
C SER A 67 3.57 -6.02 1.58
N GLU A 68 4.20 -4.90 1.94
CA GLU A 68 5.66 -4.78 1.82
C GLU A 68 6.28 -4.73 3.22
N PRO A 69 6.77 -5.85 3.76
CA PRO A 69 7.67 -5.75 4.91
C PRO A 69 8.82 -4.83 4.50
N GLN A 70 9.15 -3.81 5.28
CA GLN A 70 10.34 -2.96 5.10
C GLN A 70 11.68 -3.73 5.34
N GLN A 71 11.70 -5.05 5.11
CA GLN A 71 12.76 -5.72 4.34
C GLN A 71 12.67 -5.38 2.84
N SER A 72 11.89 -4.35 2.57
CA SER A 72 12.17 -3.10 1.91
C SER A 72 12.23 -3.26 0.43
N ARG A 73 11.20 -2.77 -0.24
CA ARG A 73 11.30 -2.21 -1.58
C ARG A 73 12.72 -1.71 -1.94
N ALA A 74 13.44 -1.01 -1.06
CA ALA A 74 14.84 -0.64 -1.29
C ALA A 74 15.80 -1.84 -1.44
N ALA A 75 15.74 -2.84 -0.57
CA ALA A 75 16.52 -4.07 -0.71
C ALA A 75 16.15 -4.88 -1.97
N ARG A 76 14.89 -4.85 -2.41
CA ARG A 76 14.48 -5.46 -3.70
C ARG A 76 15.02 -4.69 -4.89
N ILE A 77 15.00 -3.35 -4.81
CA ILE A 77 15.61 -2.48 -5.82
C ILE A 77 17.11 -2.77 -5.90
N ASP A 78 17.82 -2.77 -4.78
CA ASP A 78 19.27 -3.03 -4.72
C ASP A 78 19.62 -4.40 -5.32
N LYS A 79 18.82 -5.43 -5.02
CA LYS A 79 19.00 -6.76 -5.61
C LYS A 79 18.82 -6.75 -7.13
N LEU A 80 17.74 -6.15 -7.62
CA LEU A 80 17.46 -6.07 -9.06
C LEU A 80 18.53 -5.25 -9.80
N GLU A 81 19.03 -4.18 -9.20
CA GLU A 81 20.14 -3.41 -9.77
C GLU A 81 21.44 -4.20 -9.87
N GLN A 82 21.75 -5.02 -8.87
CA GLN A 82 22.90 -5.93 -8.90
C GLN A 82 22.74 -6.99 -9.99
N GLU A 83 21.56 -7.59 -10.11
CA GLU A 83 21.25 -8.57 -11.16
C GLU A 83 21.37 -7.97 -12.55
N ILE A 84 20.86 -6.75 -12.78
CA ILE A 84 21.01 -6.05 -14.07
C ILE A 84 22.48 -5.83 -14.42
N ARG A 85 23.31 -5.42 -13.46
CA ARG A 85 24.75 -5.24 -13.69
C ARG A 85 25.43 -6.55 -14.05
N ALA A 86 25.10 -7.65 -13.35
CA ALA A 86 25.63 -8.97 -13.64
C ALA A 86 25.24 -9.42 -15.06
N LEU A 87 23.95 -9.37 -15.40
CA LEU A 87 23.43 -9.77 -16.71
C LEU A 87 24.04 -8.96 -17.87
N ARG A 88 24.26 -7.65 -17.68
CA ARG A 88 24.95 -6.83 -18.68
C ARG A 88 26.39 -7.28 -18.92
N SER A 89 27.12 -7.62 -17.86
CA SER A 89 28.48 -8.13 -17.99
C SER A 89 28.53 -9.51 -18.66
N GLU A 90 27.53 -10.35 -18.42
CA GLU A 90 27.40 -11.64 -19.09
C GLU A 90 27.08 -11.46 -20.58
N LEU A 91 26.19 -10.52 -20.92
CA LEU A 91 25.87 -10.18 -22.29
C LEU A 91 27.10 -9.68 -23.04
N GLU A 92 27.86 -8.74 -22.47
CA GLU A 92 29.07 -8.19 -23.08
C GLU A 92 30.09 -9.30 -23.39
N ARG A 93 30.31 -10.23 -22.44
CA ARG A 93 31.18 -11.39 -22.67
C ARG A 93 30.69 -12.30 -23.79
N ALA A 94 29.38 -12.56 -23.86
CA ALA A 94 28.81 -13.40 -24.90
C ALA A 94 28.92 -12.73 -26.28
N GLU A 95 28.75 -11.40 -26.34
CA GLU A 95 28.94 -10.61 -27.56
C GLU A 95 30.40 -10.61 -28.02
N ASP A 96 31.36 -10.49 -27.10
CA ASP A 96 32.79 -10.60 -27.40
C ASP A 96 33.16 -12.00 -27.92
N GLN A 97 32.68 -13.06 -27.28
CA GLN A 97 32.88 -14.43 -27.76
C GLN A 97 32.32 -14.62 -29.17
N LEU A 98 31.12 -14.08 -29.43
CA LEU A 98 30.53 -14.11 -30.76
C LEU A 98 31.38 -13.34 -31.76
N ARG A 99 31.89 -12.17 -31.38
CA ARG A 99 32.75 -11.34 -32.23
C ARG A 99 34.06 -12.06 -32.56
N ASP A 100 34.69 -12.68 -31.58
CA ASP A 100 35.91 -13.47 -31.76
C ASP A 100 35.68 -14.63 -32.70
N LEU A 101 34.61 -15.41 -32.52
CA LEU A 101 34.25 -16.50 -33.42
C LEU A 101 33.92 -16.01 -34.84
N ARG A 102 33.29 -14.84 -34.99
CA ARG A 102 33.01 -14.23 -36.31
C ARG A 102 34.28 -13.72 -37.00
N ASN A 103 35.25 -13.24 -36.23
CA ASN A 103 36.54 -12.75 -36.73
C ASN A 103 37.52 -13.90 -37.01
N GLN A 104 37.40 -15.01 -36.28
CA GLN A 104 37.99 -16.30 -36.60
C GLN A 104 37.22 -16.93 -37.77
N ARG A 105 37.28 -16.31 -38.94
CA ARG A 105 36.98 -17.05 -40.17
C ARG A 105 37.97 -18.22 -40.31
N PRO A 106 37.56 -19.37 -40.86
CA PRO A 106 38.48 -20.44 -41.24
C PRO A 106 39.54 -19.95 -42.23
#